data_AF-B9TIC5-F1
#
_entry.id   AF-B9TIC5-F1
#
_cell.length_a   1.000
_cell.length_b   1.000
_cell.length_c   1.000
_cell.angle_alpha   90.00
_cell.angle_beta   90.00
_cell.angle_gamma   90.00
#
_symmetry.space_group_name_H-M   'P 1'
#
loop_
_entity.id
_entity.type
_entity.pdbx_description
1 polymer ?
#
loop_
_entity_poly.entity_id
_entity_poly.type
_entity_poly.pdbx_seq_one_letter_code
_entity_poly.pdbx_strand_id
1 'polypeptide(L)'
;MSSPHLIVPTCRNLLPAMQIRSVLPALLFLLPVASMASEAMMYGFVYQCEADEINRVMVETCTSRFPGLSKEADVALAAWRGRNLAKANAARKACANELSAAAEHVSASDLEAARKRMADIKAEIFSNFEAEIRKQGKAPCHEILKQLQTATGPLEIH
;
A
#
# COMPACT_ATOMS: atom_id res chain seq x y z
N MET A 1 -40.08 -0.92 41.93
CA MET A 1 -38.71 -0.48 42.24
C MET A 1 -38.00 -0.35 40.91
N SER A 2 -37.94 0.89 40.41
CA SER A 2 -37.64 1.20 39.01
C SER A 2 -36.38 2.05 38.95
N SER A 3 -35.41 1.60 38.15
CA SER A 3 -34.10 2.22 37.96
C SER A 3 -34.20 3.60 37.28
N PRO A 4 -33.35 4.58 37.66
CA PRO A 4 -33.36 5.89 37.05
C PRO A 4 -32.58 5.91 35.72
N HIS A 5 -33.17 6.65 34.77
CA HIS A 5 -32.59 7.03 33.48
C HIS A 5 -31.29 7.83 33.66
N LEU A 6 -30.20 7.36 33.05
CA LEU A 6 -29.01 8.17 32.78
C LEU A 6 -28.95 8.47 31.28
N ILE A 7 -29.21 9.74 30.98
CA ILE A 7 -29.06 10.37 29.68
C ILE A 7 -27.55 10.43 29.39
N VAL A 8 -27.10 9.65 28.41
CA VAL A 8 -25.72 9.71 27.92
C VAL A 8 -25.61 10.91 26.98
N PRO A 9 -24.72 11.88 27.23
CA PRO A 9 -24.47 12.96 26.29
C PRO A 9 -23.79 12.40 25.04
N THR A 10 -24.36 12.74 23.90
CA THR A 10 -23.91 12.38 22.57
C THR A 10 -22.52 13.01 22.33
N CYS A 11 -21.46 12.20 22.38
CA CYS A 11 -20.15 12.58 21.84
C CYS A 11 -20.23 12.60 20.31
N ARG A 12 -20.89 13.64 19.78
CA ARG A 12 -20.79 14.03 18.37
C ARG A 12 -19.51 14.83 18.22
N ASN A 13 -18.73 14.47 17.20
CA ASN A 13 -17.68 15.28 16.57
C ASN A 13 -16.35 15.39 17.33
N LEU A 14 -15.60 14.29 17.38
CA LEU A 14 -14.14 14.34 17.35
C LEU A 14 -13.64 13.33 16.31
N LEU A 15 -13.74 13.72 15.05
CA LEU A 15 -12.88 13.19 13.99
C LEU A 15 -11.43 13.52 14.39
N PRO A 16 -10.54 12.54 14.62
CA PRO A 16 -9.14 12.83 14.42
C PRO A 16 -8.94 12.88 12.90
N ALA A 17 -8.91 14.10 12.38
CA ALA A 17 -8.20 14.39 11.14
C ALA A 17 -6.74 13.97 11.37
N MET A 18 -6.44 12.70 11.11
CA MET A 18 -5.09 12.18 11.16
C MET A 18 -4.38 12.75 9.93
N GLN A 19 -3.67 13.85 10.19
CA GLN A 19 -2.77 14.51 9.28
C GLN A 19 -1.85 13.45 8.69
N ILE A 20 -1.98 13.20 7.39
CA ILE A 20 -0.87 12.72 6.56
C ILE A 20 0.20 13.80 6.69
N ARG A 21 1.02 13.68 7.74
CA ARG A 21 2.20 14.53 7.91
C ARG A 21 3.13 14.09 6.81
N SER A 22 3.12 14.86 5.72
CA SER A 22 4.00 14.82 4.56
C SER A 22 5.22 13.96 4.82
N VAL A 23 5.27 12.77 4.19
CA VAL A 23 6.41 11.84 4.24
C VAL A 23 7.45 12.23 3.17
N LEU A 24 7.08 13.17 2.31
CA LEU A 24 7.90 13.80 1.29
C LEU A 24 9.25 14.36 1.81
N PRO A 25 9.34 15.00 3.01
CA PRO A 25 10.62 15.38 3.59
C PRO A 25 11.49 14.16 3.91
N ALA A 26 10.91 13.04 4.37
CA ALA A 26 11.67 11.82 4.65
C ALA A 26 12.25 11.20 3.37
N LEU A 27 11.52 11.31 2.25
CA LEU A 27 12.00 10.95 0.91
C LEU A 27 13.17 11.82 0.44
N LEU A 28 13.18 13.11 0.78
CA LEU A 28 14.23 14.06 0.41
C LEU A 28 15.46 14.03 1.32
N PHE A 29 15.32 13.63 2.59
CA PHE A 29 16.40 13.63 3.59
C PHE A 29 17.21 12.32 3.67
N LEU A 30 16.89 11.30 2.88
CA LEU A 30 17.55 9.97 2.95
C LEU A 30 18.63 9.73 1.87
N LEU A 31 19.27 10.80 1.41
CA LEU A 31 20.64 10.70 0.91
C LEU A 31 21.56 10.39 2.12
N PRO A 32 22.51 9.46 2.03
CA PRO A 32 22.41 8.01 2.13
C PRO A 32 22.81 7.49 3.52
N VAL A 33 21.93 7.48 4.54
CA VAL A 33 22.27 6.89 5.86
C VAL A 33 21.04 6.29 6.56
N ALA A 34 21.06 4.96 6.79
CA ALA A 34 20.22 4.08 7.66
C ALA A 34 19.47 2.95 6.92
N SER A 35 20.18 1.86 6.59
CA SER A 35 19.87 0.99 5.42
C SER A 35 18.96 -0.24 5.63
N MET A 36 18.01 -0.28 6.58
CA MET A 36 17.03 -1.40 6.60
C MET A 36 15.62 -0.97 7.02
N ALA A 37 15.49 -0.15 8.06
CA ALA A 37 14.19 0.41 8.47
C ALA A 37 13.67 1.45 7.47
N SER A 38 14.57 2.22 6.84
CA SER A 38 14.21 3.16 5.78
C SER A 38 13.70 2.43 4.54
N GLU A 39 14.35 1.33 4.16
CA GLU A 39 13.94 0.54 3.00
C GLU A 39 12.55 -0.05 3.20
N ALA A 40 12.29 -0.73 4.32
CA ALA A 40 10.96 -1.26 4.62
C ALA A 40 9.86 -0.17 4.63
N MET A 41 10.17 1.02 5.15
CA MET A 41 9.25 2.16 5.12
C MET A 41 8.98 2.66 3.70
N MET A 42 10.03 2.74 2.86
CA MET A 42 9.92 3.14 1.46
C MET A 42 9.14 2.12 0.62
N TYR A 43 9.34 0.82 0.87
CA TYR A 43 8.55 -0.26 0.29
C TYR A 43 7.08 -0.14 0.68
N GLY A 44 6.80 0.08 1.97
CA GLY A 44 5.44 0.28 2.47
C GLY A 44 4.76 1.50 1.84
N PHE A 45 5.48 2.61 1.68
CA PHE A 45 4.98 3.81 1.03
C PHE A 45 4.63 3.57 -0.44
N VAL A 46 5.56 3.02 -1.23
CA VAL A 46 5.30 2.72 -2.66
C VAL A 46 4.15 1.73 -2.81
N TYR A 47 4.10 0.71 -1.95
CA TYR A 47 2.96 -0.20 -1.91
C TYR A 47 1.65 0.56 -1.66
N GLN A 48 1.58 1.43 -0.65
CA GLN A 48 0.34 2.17 -0.35
C GLN A 48 -0.10 3.08 -1.50
N CYS A 49 0.85 3.75 -2.17
CA CYS A 49 0.55 4.61 -3.32
C CYS A 49 0.00 3.82 -4.53
N GLU A 50 0.40 2.56 -4.70
CA GLU A 50 0.13 1.76 -5.90
C GLU A 50 -0.53 0.41 -5.58
N ALA A 51 -1.20 0.29 -4.43
CA ALA A 51 -1.61 -1.00 -3.86
C ALA A 51 -2.51 -1.81 -4.80
N ASP A 52 -3.51 -1.18 -5.43
CA ASP A 52 -4.41 -1.87 -6.36
C ASP A 52 -3.66 -2.41 -7.58
N GLU A 53 -2.74 -1.61 -8.13
CA GLU A 53 -1.94 -2.01 -9.30
C GLU A 53 -0.99 -3.14 -8.94
N ILE A 54 -0.27 -3.03 -7.82
CA ILE A 54 0.67 -4.05 -7.35
C ILE A 54 -0.05 -5.37 -7.10
N ASN A 55 -1.16 -5.35 -6.38
CA ASN A 55 -1.93 -6.57 -6.09
C ASN A 55 -2.50 -7.19 -7.37
N ARG A 56 -3.04 -6.37 -8.29
CA ARG A 56 -3.52 -6.86 -9.59
C ARG A 56 -2.41 -7.55 -10.37
N VAL A 57 -1.23 -6.92 -10.48
CA VAL A 57 -0.09 -7.48 -11.22
C VAL A 57 0.42 -8.76 -10.57
N MET A 58 0.55 -8.81 -9.24
CA MET A 58 0.94 -10.03 -8.53
C MET A 58 -0.04 -11.18 -8.76
N VAL A 59 -1.35 -10.89 -8.74
CA VAL A 59 -2.40 -11.85 -9.09
C VAL A 59 -2.26 -12.34 -10.52
N GLU A 60 -2.08 -11.44 -11.49
CA GLU A 60 -1.87 -11.78 -12.90
C GLU A 60 -0.60 -12.63 -13.11
N THR A 61 0.50 -12.32 -12.42
CA THR A 61 1.70 -13.14 -12.43
C THR A 61 1.41 -14.57 -11.93
N CYS A 62 0.62 -14.70 -10.87
CA CYS A 62 0.24 -16.01 -10.33
C CYS A 62 -0.66 -16.80 -11.26
N THR A 63 -1.69 -16.18 -11.84
CA THR A 63 -2.63 -16.86 -12.73
C THR A 63 -2.02 -17.17 -14.09
N SER A 64 -1.09 -16.35 -14.58
CA SER A 64 -0.30 -16.65 -15.78
C SER A 64 0.62 -17.86 -15.60
N ARG A 65 1.32 -17.96 -14.46
CA ARG A 65 2.24 -19.10 -14.19
C ARG A 65 1.52 -20.36 -13.72
N PHE A 66 0.41 -20.21 -13.01
CA PHE A 66 -0.36 -21.32 -12.44
C PHE A 66 -1.86 -21.14 -12.73
N PRO A 67 -2.32 -21.44 -13.97
CA PRO A 67 -3.70 -21.17 -14.39
C PRO A 67 -4.80 -21.78 -13.50
N GLY A 68 -4.49 -22.89 -12.82
CA GLY A 68 -5.38 -23.52 -11.83
C GLY A 68 -5.71 -22.65 -10.61
N LEU A 69 -5.05 -21.49 -10.43
CA LEU A 69 -5.35 -20.51 -9.38
C LEU A 69 -6.40 -19.47 -9.76
N SER A 70 -6.80 -19.36 -11.03
CA SER A 70 -7.56 -18.20 -11.54
C SER A 70 -8.80 -17.88 -10.71
N LYS A 71 -9.63 -18.88 -10.39
CA LYS A 71 -10.84 -18.68 -9.58
C LYS A 71 -10.54 -18.21 -8.15
N GLU A 72 -9.52 -18.79 -7.50
CA GLU A 72 -9.10 -18.39 -6.16
C GLU A 72 -8.57 -16.95 -6.16
N ALA A 73 -7.82 -16.61 -7.21
CA ALA A 73 -7.21 -15.30 -7.39
C ALA A 73 -8.24 -14.20 -7.64
N ASP A 74 -9.25 -14.45 -8.47
CA ASP A 74 -10.35 -13.52 -8.71
C ASP A 74 -11.13 -13.23 -7.42
N VAL A 75 -11.45 -14.26 -6.65
CA VAL A 75 -12.13 -14.12 -5.35
C VAL A 75 -11.26 -13.33 -4.37
N ALA A 76 -9.96 -13.61 -4.33
CA ALA A 76 -9.02 -12.93 -3.44
C ALA A 76 -8.90 -11.43 -3.77
N LEU A 77 -8.70 -11.08 -5.05
CA LEU A 77 -8.58 -9.69 -5.47
C LEU A 77 -9.89 -8.93 -5.28
N ALA A 78 -11.04 -9.56 -5.58
CA ALA A 78 -12.35 -8.95 -5.35
C ALA A 78 -12.61 -8.70 -3.87
N ALA A 79 -12.27 -9.66 -2.99
CA ALA A 79 -12.39 -9.50 -1.55
C ALA A 79 -11.51 -8.35 -1.02
N TRP A 80 -10.25 -8.28 -1.48
CA TRP A 80 -9.36 -7.17 -1.12
C TRP A 80 -9.91 -5.83 -1.59
N ARG A 81 -10.33 -5.72 -2.86
CA ARG A 81 -10.89 -4.49 -3.43
C ARG A 81 -12.16 -4.03 -2.70
N GLY A 82 -13.06 -4.96 -2.36
CA GLY A 82 -14.27 -4.66 -1.61
C GLY A 82 -14.00 -4.00 -0.25
N ARG A 83 -12.86 -4.32 0.39
CA ARG A 83 -12.44 -3.72 1.67
C ARG A 83 -11.59 -2.45 1.51
N ASN A 84 -10.73 -2.41 0.48
CA ASN A 84 -9.58 -1.51 0.46
C ASN A 84 -9.56 -0.50 -0.69
N LEU A 85 -10.33 -0.71 -1.77
CA LEU A 85 -10.16 0.06 -3.00
C LEU A 85 -10.34 1.58 -2.81
N ALA A 86 -11.32 1.99 -2.01
CA ALA A 86 -11.55 3.41 -1.73
C ALA A 86 -10.35 4.05 -1.01
N LYS A 87 -9.80 3.35 -0.02
CA LYS A 87 -8.60 3.80 0.71
C LYS A 87 -7.36 3.81 -0.19
N ALA A 88 -7.18 2.79 -1.04
CA ALA A 88 -6.09 2.71 -2.01
C ALA A 88 -6.13 3.87 -3.01
N ASN A 89 -7.32 4.20 -3.53
CA ASN A 89 -7.48 5.33 -4.45
C ASN A 89 -7.21 6.68 -3.77
N ALA A 90 -7.62 6.84 -2.50
CA ALA A 90 -7.31 8.02 -1.72
C ALA A 90 -5.80 8.17 -1.48
N ALA A 91 -5.11 7.07 -1.14
CA ALA A 91 -3.66 7.04 -0.96
C ALA A 91 -2.93 7.38 -2.27
N ARG A 92 -3.30 6.77 -3.39
CA ARG A 92 -2.73 7.09 -4.71
C ARG A 92 -2.86 8.57 -5.04
N LYS A 93 -4.03 9.15 -4.80
CA LYS A 93 -4.27 10.59 -5.01
C LYS A 93 -3.42 11.44 -4.07
N ALA A 94 -3.29 11.06 -2.81
CA ALA A 94 -2.45 11.76 -1.85
C ALA A 94 -0.98 11.75 -2.30
N CYS A 95 -0.44 10.60 -2.72
CA CYS A 95 0.93 10.51 -3.24
C CYS A 95 1.15 11.37 -4.48
N ALA A 96 0.18 11.38 -5.42
CA ALA A 96 0.25 12.24 -6.60
C ALA A 96 0.25 13.73 -6.23
N ASN A 97 -0.61 14.13 -5.28
CA ASN A 97 -0.67 15.51 -4.80
C ASN A 97 0.61 15.93 -4.08
N GLU A 98 1.17 15.07 -3.23
CA GLU A 98 2.44 15.35 -2.53
C GLU A 98 3.58 15.53 -3.54
N LEU A 99 3.65 14.69 -4.56
CA LEU A 99 4.64 14.82 -5.63
C LEU A 99 4.44 16.10 -6.47
N SER A 100 3.19 16.48 -6.74
CA SER A 100 2.88 17.75 -7.40
C SER A 100 3.25 18.97 -6.55
N ALA A 101 2.95 18.96 -5.26
CA ALA A 101 3.33 20.02 -4.34
C ALA A 101 4.86 20.11 -4.16
N ALA A 102 5.56 18.98 -4.17
CA ALA A 102 7.02 18.93 -4.17
C ALA A 102 7.61 19.75 -5.33
N ALA A 103 6.99 19.67 -6.51
CA ALA A 103 7.45 20.33 -7.72
C ALA A 103 7.51 21.86 -7.61
N GLU A 104 6.81 22.46 -6.65
CA GLU A 104 6.84 23.90 -6.37
C GLU A 104 8.08 24.33 -5.56
N HIS A 105 8.77 23.38 -4.92
CA HIS A 105 9.80 23.66 -3.92
C HIS A 105 11.11 22.90 -4.13
N VAL A 106 11.14 21.89 -5.01
CA VAL A 106 12.34 21.09 -5.33
C VAL A 106 12.78 21.29 -6.77
N SER A 107 14.05 20.98 -7.06
CA SER A 107 14.54 21.03 -8.44
C SER A 107 13.86 19.95 -9.30
N ALA A 108 13.76 20.20 -10.61
CA ALA A 108 13.22 19.23 -11.55
C ALA A 108 14.02 17.90 -11.54
N SER A 109 15.33 17.96 -11.32
CA SER A 109 16.18 16.77 -11.18
C SER A 109 15.88 15.95 -9.94
N ASP A 110 15.61 16.59 -8.80
CA ASP A 110 15.27 15.89 -7.56
C ASP A 110 13.88 15.23 -7.65
N LEU A 111 12.93 15.92 -8.29
CA LEU A 111 11.60 15.38 -8.54
C LEU A 111 11.66 14.14 -9.44
N GLU A 112 12.50 14.18 -10.49
CA GLU A 112 12.69 13.05 -11.38
C GLU A 112 13.42 11.89 -10.69
N ALA A 113 14.41 12.19 -9.83
CA ALA A 113 15.07 11.18 -9.02
C ALA A 113 14.09 10.49 -8.05
N ALA A 114 13.16 11.24 -7.43
CA ALA A 114 12.14 10.69 -6.56
C ALA A 114 11.16 9.77 -7.31
N ARG A 115 10.68 10.21 -8.50
CA ARG A 115 9.84 9.38 -9.38
C ARG A 115 10.54 8.09 -9.78
N LYS A 116 11.79 8.21 -10.21
CA LYS A 116 12.62 7.07 -10.57
C LYS A 116 12.76 6.11 -9.38
N ARG A 117 13.02 6.61 -8.18
CA ARG A 117 13.15 5.75 -6.99
C ARG A 117 11.86 5.01 -6.65
N MET A 118 10.69 5.66 -6.77
CA MET A 118 9.40 4.98 -6.59
C MET A 118 9.19 3.88 -7.64
N ALA A 119 9.54 4.15 -8.91
CA ALA A 119 9.46 3.17 -9.98
C ALA A 119 10.42 1.98 -9.76
N ASP A 120 11.65 2.25 -9.33
CA ASP A 120 12.65 1.24 -9.02
C ASP A 120 12.17 0.33 -7.87
N ILE A 121 11.62 0.89 -6.78
CA ILE A 121 11.05 0.11 -5.69
C ILE A 121 9.86 -0.75 -6.16
N LYS A 122 8.97 -0.20 -7.01
CA LYS A 122 7.88 -0.99 -7.58
C LYS A 122 8.40 -2.17 -8.40
N ALA A 123 9.46 -1.95 -9.19
CA ALA A 123 10.12 -3.02 -9.94
C ALA A 123 10.78 -4.05 -9.02
N GLU A 124 11.41 -3.62 -7.92
CA GLU A 124 11.98 -4.51 -6.90
C GLU A 124 10.90 -5.38 -6.23
N ILE A 125 9.74 -4.81 -5.89
CA ILE A 125 8.58 -5.55 -5.36
C ILE A 125 8.21 -6.73 -6.29
N PHE A 126 8.07 -6.46 -7.58
CA PHE A 126 7.73 -7.51 -8.55
C PHE A 126 8.88 -8.50 -8.75
N SER A 127 10.11 -8.02 -8.89
CA SER A 127 11.29 -8.87 -9.07
C SER A 127 11.47 -9.86 -7.91
N ASN A 128 11.30 -9.40 -6.66
CA ASN A 128 11.38 -10.21 -5.46
C ASN A 128 10.25 -11.25 -5.43
N PHE A 129 9.02 -10.85 -5.76
CA PHE A 129 7.90 -11.79 -5.84
C PHE A 129 8.13 -12.88 -6.89
N GLU A 130 8.63 -12.52 -8.06
CA GLU A 130 8.98 -13.51 -9.08
C GLU A 130 10.13 -14.41 -8.66
N ALA A 131 11.13 -13.88 -7.94
CA ALA A 131 12.23 -14.67 -7.40
C ALA A 131 11.72 -15.73 -6.41
N GLU A 132 10.78 -15.37 -5.56
CA GLU A 132 10.13 -16.31 -4.65
C GLU A 132 9.33 -17.37 -5.40
N ILE A 133 8.59 -17.01 -6.47
CA ILE A 133 7.90 -17.99 -7.33
C ILE A 133 8.91 -18.94 -7.98
N ARG A 134 10.05 -18.45 -8.48
CA ARG A 134 11.09 -19.31 -9.07
C ARG A 134 11.69 -20.28 -8.04
N LYS A 135 11.84 -19.83 -6.79
CA LYS A 135 12.45 -20.62 -5.70
C LYS A 135 11.48 -21.62 -5.07
N GLN A 136 10.24 -21.22 -4.84
CA GLN A 136 9.26 -21.98 -4.04
C GLN A 136 8.06 -22.48 -4.86
N GLY A 137 8.05 -22.23 -6.17
CA GLY A 137 6.96 -22.61 -7.06
C GLY A 137 5.67 -21.86 -6.72
N LYS A 138 4.61 -22.62 -6.46
CA LYS A 138 3.26 -22.09 -6.26
C LYS A 138 3.00 -21.52 -4.86
N ALA A 139 3.85 -21.82 -3.87
CA ALA A 139 3.62 -21.43 -2.48
C ALA A 139 3.48 -19.92 -2.24
N PRO A 140 4.31 -19.03 -2.83
CA PRO A 140 4.17 -17.58 -2.67
C PRO A 140 2.85 -17.04 -3.25
N CYS A 141 2.35 -17.68 -4.31
CA CYS A 141 1.04 -17.36 -4.87
C CYS A 141 -0.09 -17.70 -3.89
N HIS A 142 -0.07 -18.88 -3.28
CA HIS A 142 -1.08 -19.20 -2.27
C HIS A 142 -1.02 -18.27 -1.06
N GLU A 143 0.17 -17.86 -0.63
CA GLU A 143 0.32 -16.92 0.48
C GLU A 143 -0.25 -15.55 0.13
N ILE A 144 0.09 -14.97 -1.03
CA ILE A 144 -0.46 -13.65 -1.40
C ILE A 144 -1.97 -13.70 -1.59
N LEU A 145 -2.52 -14.77 -2.20
CA LEU A 145 -3.97 -14.91 -2.39
C LEU A 145 -4.69 -15.02 -1.04
N LYS A 146 -4.13 -15.78 -0.10
CA LYS A 146 -4.63 -15.86 1.27
C LYS A 146 -4.60 -14.49 1.94
N GLN A 147 -3.50 -13.75 1.84
CA GLN A 147 -3.39 -12.40 2.40
C GLN A 147 -4.42 -11.44 1.79
N LEU A 148 -4.63 -11.47 0.46
CA LEU A 148 -5.66 -10.67 -0.18
C LEU A 148 -7.08 -11.05 0.30
N GLN A 149 -7.32 -12.33 0.61
CA GLN A 149 -8.59 -12.77 1.17
C GLN A 149 -8.80 -12.35 2.62
N THR A 150 -7.79 -12.53 3.48
CA THR A 150 -7.97 -12.49 4.94
C THR A 150 -7.33 -11.29 5.63
N ALA A 151 -6.29 -10.69 5.06
CA ALA A 151 -5.60 -9.57 5.69
C ALA A 151 -6.38 -8.25 5.49
N THR A 152 -6.40 -7.44 6.54
CA THR A 152 -6.80 -6.03 6.52
C THR A 152 -5.64 -5.07 6.24
N GLY A 153 -4.38 -5.55 6.25
CA GLY A 153 -3.20 -4.73 6.01
C GLY A 153 -2.77 -4.65 4.53
N PRO A 154 -2.03 -3.59 4.11
CA PRO A 154 -1.68 -2.35 4.78
C PRO A 154 -2.57 -1.19 4.27
N LEU A 155 -3.83 -1.15 4.69
CA LEU A 155 -4.69 0.06 4.65
C LEU A 155 -5.50 0.22 5.95
N GLU A 156 -4.89 -0.22 7.07
CA GLU A 156 -5.19 0.22 8.43
C GLU A 156 -3.85 0.35 9.19
N ILE A 157 -3.45 1.59 9.45
CA ILE A 157 -2.59 1.95 10.58
C ILE A 157 -3.58 2.56 11.57
N HIS A 158 -3.85 1.85 12.67
CA HIS A 158 -4.67 2.37 13.77
C HIS A 158 -3.90 3.40 14.58
#